data_AF-A3IZP1-F1
#
_entry.id   AF-A3IZP1-F1
#
_cell.length_a   1.000
_cell.length_b   1.000
_cell.length_c   1.000
_cell.angle_alpha   90.00
_cell.angle_beta   90.00
_cell.angle_gamma   90.00
#
_symmetry.space_group_name_H-M   'P 1'
#
loop_
_entity.id
_entity.type
_entity.pdbx_description
1 polymer ?
#
loop_
_entity_poly.entity_id
_entity_poly.type
_entity_poly.pdbx_seq_one_letter_code
_entity_poly.pdbx_strand_id
1 'polypeptide(L)'
;MLAPIESNPKTESIASVFQKLLQQISLLGGGIMLGIATTLSFAPPALSNTNVTVNPWGMPMIMEFDPNKSPGTEADPTIPGDLPGPPADENGNSLLREGEDAFAQPFIQQTFMYQFNSDQNGKITITSINVTVSGKTVIHLPNDADDTLKEHENGHDTLNKEEYTKRIEGKLKDSLRDLMGSMYVGEGNTLQEKINNAKAKAEKAINDRLIQRGIASSTMQMDTLGKKYDKLTDHGKSDTVDTDEGVKEAIKERNKAPKAGKEAKKPEQSKQMGSTSPSSSLSLFDSNTNRLSFGGDTLLTVTNDPTDPIIGRGQIQIDPMLLIGVQENGTVHLSDTSLQIVDTTNDSFLMDAFLFELAYIPSSSPDFAGMIQGYLDIPPVFAEGINNSIESPFLSGMLDASIADELTTFWFFADQPLFDSQGLPLIGSSGVTGSLKIGVAQVPESTSTISLFALGSLGAISTFKRYKFKI
;
A
#
# COMPACT_ATOMS: atom_id res chain seq x y z
N MET A 1 25.09 51.86 -29.63
CA MET A 1 23.73 52.31 -29.24
C MET A 1 22.96 51.09 -28.80
N LEU A 2 22.79 50.88 -27.50
CA LEU A 2 21.95 49.84 -26.93
C LEU A 2 20.97 50.53 -25.98
N ALA A 3 19.68 50.32 -26.21
CA ALA A 3 18.59 50.89 -25.42
C ALA A 3 18.45 50.19 -24.05
N PRO A 4 17.90 50.85 -23.02
CA PRO A 4 17.65 50.22 -21.73
C PRO A 4 16.38 49.37 -21.79
N ILE A 5 16.44 48.18 -21.18
CA ILE A 5 15.29 47.29 -20.99
C ILE A 5 14.46 47.83 -19.83
N GLU A 6 13.21 48.18 -20.11
CA GLU A 6 12.20 48.56 -19.12
C GLU A 6 11.85 47.38 -18.21
N SER A 7 11.76 47.69 -16.92
CA SER A 7 11.32 46.76 -15.88
C SER A 7 9.79 46.64 -15.82
N ASN A 8 9.36 45.45 -15.36
CA ASN A 8 8.15 45.11 -14.59
C ASN A 8 7.03 44.34 -15.35
N PRO A 9 6.37 43.37 -14.68
CA PRO A 9 5.36 43.76 -13.70
C PRO A 9 5.43 43.03 -12.35
N LYS A 10 4.93 43.75 -11.34
CA LYS A 10 4.79 43.33 -9.94
C LYS A 10 4.02 42.00 -9.85
N THR A 11 4.66 40.98 -9.31
CA THR A 11 4.00 39.78 -8.79
C THR A 11 3.15 40.17 -7.57
N GLU A 12 1.82 40.17 -7.72
CA GLU A 12 0.93 40.16 -6.56
C GLU A 12 1.13 38.84 -5.80
N SER A 13 1.28 38.91 -4.47
CA SER A 13 1.37 37.70 -3.66
C SER A 13 0.02 36.98 -3.63
N ILE A 14 0.05 35.64 -3.56
CA ILE A 14 -1.15 34.79 -3.45
C ILE A 14 -2.04 35.23 -2.27
N ALA A 15 -1.44 35.78 -1.20
CA ALA A 15 -2.15 36.34 -0.06
C ALA A 15 -3.02 37.58 -0.41
N SER A 16 -2.56 38.43 -1.34
CA SER A 16 -3.33 39.59 -1.85
C SER A 16 -4.56 39.15 -2.65
N VAL A 17 -4.42 38.09 -3.46
CA VAL A 17 -5.51 37.55 -4.26
C VAL A 17 -6.59 36.93 -3.36
N PHE A 18 -6.17 36.22 -2.30
CA PHE A 18 -7.09 35.60 -1.34
C PHE A 18 -7.87 36.64 -0.51
N GLN A 19 -7.24 37.74 -0.11
CA GLN A 19 -7.94 38.84 0.59
C GLN A 19 -8.99 39.54 -0.29
N LYS A 20 -8.69 39.77 -1.58
CA LYS A 20 -9.65 40.37 -2.51
C LYS A 20 -10.87 39.47 -2.73
N LEU A 21 -10.67 38.15 -2.76
CA LEU A 21 -11.75 37.17 -2.93
C LEU A 21 -12.69 37.14 -1.71
N LEU A 22 -12.15 37.20 -0.50
CA LEU A 22 -12.93 37.25 0.74
C LEU A 22 -13.73 38.57 0.87
N GLN A 23 -13.18 39.69 0.42
CA GLN A 23 -13.90 40.96 0.37
C GLN A 23 -15.08 40.93 -0.60
N GLN A 24 -14.94 40.31 -1.78
CA GLN A 24 -16.04 40.20 -2.74
C GLN A 24 -17.19 39.31 -2.25
N ILE A 25 -16.90 38.26 -1.48
CA ILE A 25 -17.92 37.38 -0.89
C ILE A 25 -18.75 38.13 0.17
N SER A 26 -18.16 39.07 0.91
CA SER A 26 -18.88 39.89 1.90
C SER A 26 -19.86 40.91 1.30
N LEU A 27 -19.69 41.28 0.03
CA LEU A 27 -20.49 42.33 -0.64
C LEU A 27 -21.77 41.82 -1.31
N LEU A 28 -21.94 40.49 -1.43
CA LEU A 28 -23.06 39.87 -2.15
C LEU A 28 -24.16 39.27 -1.26
N GLY A 29 -24.02 39.31 0.07
CA GLY A 29 -24.95 38.65 1.01
C GLY A 29 -25.60 39.59 2.02
N GLY A 30 -26.56 40.41 1.58
CA GLY A 30 -27.45 41.13 2.49
C GLY A 30 -28.59 40.24 2.99
N GLY A 31 -28.46 39.66 4.19
CA GLY A 31 -29.54 38.89 4.80
C GLY A 31 -29.15 38.25 6.14
N ILE A 32 -29.58 38.89 7.23
CA ILE A 32 -29.83 38.39 8.59
C ILE A 32 -29.26 37.00 8.90
N MET A 33 -28.14 36.94 9.63
CA MET A 33 -27.61 35.72 10.26
C MET A 33 -27.40 35.97 11.75
N LEU A 34 -28.22 35.29 12.55
CA LEU A 34 -28.16 35.22 14.01
C LEU A 34 -26.89 34.45 14.40
N GLY A 35 -25.99 35.12 15.12
CA GLY A 35 -24.62 34.66 15.37
C GLY A 35 -24.52 33.53 16.39
N ILE A 36 -24.14 32.35 15.90
CA ILE A 36 -23.21 31.44 16.59
C ILE A 36 -22.04 31.27 15.63
N ALA A 37 -21.10 32.22 15.69
CA ALA A 37 -19.84 32.10 14.98
C ALA A 37 -18.90 31.25 15.83
N THR A 38 -19.04 29.92 15.74
CA THR A 38 -17.96 29.01 16.09
C THR A 38 -16.87 29.22 15.04
N THR A 39 -15.95 30.13 15.30
CA THR A 39 -14.72 30.25 14.51
C THR A 39 -13.90 28.99 14.78
N LEU A 40 -14.16 27.94 14.00
CA LEU A 40 -13.20 26.85 13.81
C LEU A 40 -11.99 27.49 13.13
N SER A 41 -11.06 27.95 13.97
CA SER A 41 -9.78 28.46 13.54
C SER A 41 -8.98 27.26 13.05
N PHE A 42 -9.12 26.93 11.77
CA PHE A 42 -8.20 26.04 11.10
C PHE A 42 -6.88 26.82 11.00
N ALA A 43 -5.98 26.56 11.95
CA ALA A 43 -4.60 26.98 11.79
C ALA A 43 -4.14 26.49 10.41
N PRO A 44 -3.54 27.36 9.57
CA PRO A 44 -3.01 26.90 8.29
C PRO A 44 -2.08 25.71 8.57
N PRO A 45 -2.15 24.62 7.80
CA PRO A 45 -1.28 23.47 8.02
C PRO A 45 0.15 23.99 8.01
N ALA A 46 0.84 23.84 9.14
CA ALA A 46 2.24 24.20 9.22
C ALA A 46 2.95 23.41 8.11
N LEU A 47 3.68 24.11 7.24
CA LEU A 47 4.47 23.48 6.19
C LEU A 47 5.27 22.33 6.82
N SER A 48 5.05 21.10 6.34
CA SER A 48 5.71 19.93 6.89
C SER A 48 7.21 20.03 6.61
N ASN A 49 8.00 20.31 7.65
CA ASN A 49 9.46 20.33 7.58
C ASN A 49 10.03 18.90 7.65
N THR A 50 9.47 17.99 6.85
CA THR A 50 9.99 16.63 6.69
C THR A 50 10.82 16.59 5.41
N ASN A 51 12.14 16.59 5.56
CA ASN A 51 13.07 16.45 4.43
C ASN A 51 13.54 15.01 4.34
N VAL A 52 13.46 14.42 3.15
CA VAL A 52 13.96 13.07 2.88
C VAL A 52 15.01 13.16 1.78
N THR A 53 16.22 12.68 2.07
CA THR A 53 17.33 12.56 1.12
C THR A 53 17.44 11.10 0.73
N VAL A 54 17.26 10.81 -0.56
CA VAL A 54 17.37 9.46 -1.13
C VAL A 54 18.71 9.33 -1.83
N ASN A 55 19.61 8.53 -1.28
CA ASN A 55 20.88 8.20 -1.94
C ASN A 55 20.60 7.26 -3.11
N PRO A 56 21.40 7.26 -4.19
CA PRO A 56 21.26 6.28 -5.27
C PRO A 56 21.27 4.84 -4.75
N TRP A 57 20.49 3.97 -5.39
CA TRP A 57 20.55 2.53 -5.15
C TRP A 57 21.98 2.03 -5.41
N GLY A 58 22.55 1.36 -4.42
CA GLY A 58 23.90 0.81 -4.47
C GLY A 58 24.00 -0.40 -5.40
N MET A 59 25.24 -0.82 -5.68
CA MET A 59 25.47 -2.08 -6.39
C MET A 59 24.92 -3.26 -5.58
N PRO A 60 24.37 -4.30 -6.23
CA PRO A 60 23.93 -5.50 -5.54
C PRO A 60 25.11 -6.16 -4.82
N MET A 61 24.82 -6.74 -3.66
CA MET A 61 25.77 -7.52 -2.87
C MET A 61 25.51 -9.00 -3.14
N ILE A 62 26.45 -9.66 -3.82
CA ILE A 62 26.39 -11.09 -4.09
C ILE A 62 26.99 -11.86 -2.90
N MET A 63 26.24 -12.83 -2.39
CA MET A 63 26.65 -13.77 -1.34
C MET A 63 26.54 -15.19 -1.88
N GLU A 64 27.68 -15.79 -2.22
CA GLU A 64 27.72 -17.17 -2.70
C GLU A 64 27.62 -18.16 -1.54
N PHE A 65 26.94 -19.29 -1.77
CA PHE A 65 26.83 -20.40 -0.82
C PHE A 65 27.07 -21.76 -1.50
N ASP A 66 27.40 -22.78 -0.70
CA ASP A 66 27.46 -24.18 -1.16
C ASP A 66 26.08 -24.84 -1.00
N PRO A 67 25.39 -25.18 -2.10
CA PRO A 67 24.05 -25.78 -2.02
C PRO A 67 24.03 -27.17 -1.38
N ASN A 68 25.19 -27.82 -1.20
CA ASN A 68 25.30 -29.15 -0.59
C ASN A 68 25.38 -29.10 0.94
N LYS A 69 25.49 -27.91 1.54
CA LYS A 69 25.49 -27.74 3.00
C LYS A 69 24.08 -27.51 3.52
N SER A 70 23.87 -27.87 4.78
CA SER A 70 22.63 -27.53 5.49
C SER A 70 22.47 -26.00 5.58
N PRO A 71 21.24 -25.47 5.49
CA PRO A 71 20.98 -24.04 5.68
C PRO A 71 21.56 -23.51 6.99
N GLY A 72 22.12 -22.30 6.95
CA GLY A 72 22.71 -21.61 8.10
C GLY A 72 24.08 -22.13 8.54
N THR A 73 24.63 -23.14 7.85
CA THR A 73 26.00 -23.60 8.14
C THR A 73 27.01 -22.50 7.83
N GLU A 74 27.77 -22.05 8.83
CA GLU A 74 28.85 -21.07 8.61
C GLU A 74 30.00 -21.68 7.78
N ALA A 75 30.73 -20.83 7.07
CA ALA A 75 31.98 -21.25 6.42
C ALA A 75 33.03 -21.62 7.48
N ASP A 76 33.73 -22.74 7.27
CA ASP A 76 34.86 -23.16 8.09
C ASP A 76 36.10 -22.30 7.71
N PRO A 77 36.56 -21.40 8.60
CA PRO A 77 37.70 -20.54 8.30
C PRO A 77 39.02 -21.31 8.16
N THR A 78 39.06 -22.61 8.50
CA THR A 78 40.24 -23.47 8.38
C THR A 78 40.35 -24.17 7.02
N ILE A 79 39.29 -24.15 6.20
CA ILE A 79 39.26 -24.77 4.87
C ILE A 79 39.27 -23.66 3.80
N PRO A 80 40.38 -23.44 3.07
CA PRO A 80 40.44 -22.41 2.05
C PRO A 80 39.39 -22.60 0.95
N GLY A 81 38.57 -21.57 0.74
CA GLY A 81 37.50 -21.57 -0.27
C GLY A 81 36.18 -22.20 0.20
N ASP A 82 36.08 -22.58 1.48
CA ASP A 82 34.83 -23.06 2.04
C ASP A 82 33.77 -21.95 2.08
N LEU A 83 32.58 -22.26 1.57
CA LEU A 83 31.46 -21.33 1.51
C LEU A 83 30.43 -21.68 2.60
N PRO A 84 29.63 -20.71 3.09
CA PRO A 84 28.52 -21.03 3.97
C PRO A 84 27.47 -21.88 3.22
N GLY A 85 26.57 -22.52 3.97
CA GLY A 85 25.36 -23.12 3.39
C GLY A 85 24.32 -22.07 2.98
N PRO A 86 23.17 -22.51 2.45
CA PRO A 86 22.07 -21.62 2.09
C PRO A 86 21.66 -20.71 3.26
N PRO A 87 21.16 -19.49 2.99
CA PRO A 87 20.72 -18.59 4.04
C PRO A 87 19.60 -19.21 4.88
N ALA A 88 19.60 -18.97 6.18
CA ALA A 88 18.61 -19.51 7.11
C ALA A 88 18.06 -18.45 8.08
N ASP A 89 16.83 -18.69 8.57
CA ASP A 89 16.22 -17.90 9.63
C ASP A 89 16.87 -18.18 11.00
N GLU A 90 16.39 -17.49 12.05
CA GLU A 90 16.88 -17.66 13.43
C GLU A 90 16.66 -19.07 14.02
N ASN A 91 15.79 -19.88 13.39
CA ASN A 91 15.51 -21.26 13.76
C ASN A 91 16.30 -22.28 12.90
N GLY A 92 17.12 -21.80 11.97
CA GLY A 92 17.90 -22.64 11.04
C GLY A 92 17.10 -23.16 9.85
N ASN A 93 15.88 -22.67 9.60
CA ASN A 93 15.11 -23.03 8.40
C ASN A 93 15.65 -22.26 7.20
N SER A 94 15.70 -22.91 6.03
CA SER A 94 16.08 -22.25 4.78
C SER A 94 15.23 -21.00 4.52
N LEU A 95 15.87 -19.91 4.10
CA LEU A 95 15.19 -18.75 3.55
C LEU A 95 14.84 -18.90 2.06
N LEU A 96 15.45 -19.89 1.37
CA LEU A 96 15.02 -20.29 0.03
C LEU A 96 13.67 -21.00 0.13
N ARG A 97 12.69 -20.64 -0.70
CA ARG A 97 11.40 -21.35 -0.74
C ARG A 97 11.57 -22.71 -1.43
N GLU A 98 10.58 -23.57 -1.27
CA GLU A 98 10.56 -24.87 -1.95
C GLU A 98 10.63 -24.67 -3.48
N GLY A 99 11.67 -25.22 -4.12
CA GLY A 99 11.91 -25.11 -5.56
C GLY A 99 12.73 -23.89 -6.02
N GLU A 100 13.12 -23.00 -5.10
CA GLU A 100 14.02 -21.87 -5.36
C GLU A 100 15.49 -22.27 -5.14
N ASP A 101 16.35 -21.95 -6.11
CA ASP A 101 17.80 -22.23 -6.04
C ASP A 101 18.60 -21.01 -5.57
N ALA A 102 18.01 -19.82 -5.59
CA ALA A 102 18.62 -18.55 -5.22
C ALA A 102 17.60 -17.61 -4.55
N PHE A 103 18.08 -16.50 -4.00
CA PHE A 103 17.22 -15.54 -3.29
C PHE A 103 17.77 -14.12 -3.33
N ALA A 104 16.99 -13.19 -3.88
CA ALA A 104 17.27 -11.76 -3.86
C ALA A 104 16.32 -10.98 -2.94
N GLN A 105 16.87 -10.16 -2.05
CA GLN A 105 16.07 -9.29 -1.18
C GLN A 105 16.60 -7.84 -1.14
N PRO A 106 15.71 -6.84 -1.03
CA PRO A 106 16.13 -5.46 -0.83
C PRO A 106 16.66 -5.26 0.59
N PHE A 107 17.76 -4.52 0.69
CA PHE A 107 18.35 -4.06 1.95
C PHE A 107 18.36 -2.54 1.97
N ILE A 108 17.56 -1.95 2.85
CA ILE A 108 17.42 -0.50 3.01
C ILE A 108 17.95 -0.09 4.37
N GLN A 109 18.80 0.93 4.38
CA GLN A 109 19.33 1.57 5.59
C GLN A 109 18.90 3.02 5.64
N GLN A 110 18.64 3.50 6.85
CA GLN A 110 18.19 4.85 7.12
C GLN A 110 18.91 5.45 8.30
N THR A 111 19.11 6.75 8.25
CA THR A 111 19.50 7.58 9.38
C THR A 111 18.54 8.76 9.45
N PHE A 112 18.30 9.29 10.64
CA PHE A 112 17.48 10.48 10.80
C PHE A 112 18.04 11.44 11.84
N MET A 113 17.70 12.71 11.68
CA MET A 113 17.88 13.77 12.64
C MET A 113 16.56 14.52 12.78
N TYR A 114 16.23 15.00 13.97
CA TYR A 114 15.01 15.78 14.18
C TYR A 114 15.29 16.99 15.07
N GLN A 115 14.46 18.02 14.93
CA GLN A 115 14.44 19.18 15.80
C GLN A 115 13.15 19.20 16.61
N PHE A 116 13.20 19.79 17.79
CA PHE A 116 12.04 19.94 18.66
C PHE A 116 12.10 21.24 19.45
N ASN A 117 10.94 21.73 19.88
CA ASN A 117 10.80 22.75 20.92
C ASN A 117 10.49 22.07 22.26
N SER A 118 11.07 22.52 23.36
CA SER A 118 10.74 22.03 24.72
C SER A 118 10.11 23.12 25.58
N ASP A 119 9.15 22.74 26.43
CA ASP A 119 8.59 23.63 27.45
C ASP A 119 9.19 23.41 28.84
N GLN A 120 8.78 24.23 29.82
CA GLN A 120 9.25 24.17 31.20
C GLN A 120 8.72 22.94 31.98
N ASN A 121 7.81 22.16 31.40
CA ASN A 121 7.24 20.97 32.01
C ASN A 121 7.91 19.68 31.51
N GLY A 122 8.91 19.79 30.62
CA GLY A 122 9.59 18.65 30.02
C GLY A 122 8.79 17.99 28.91
N LYS A 123 7.89 18.75 28.28
CA LYS A 123 7.20 18.35 27.06
C LYS A 123 7.98 18.84 25.85
N ILE A 124 8.15 17.98 24.85
CA ILE A 124 8.76 18.35 23.57
C ILE A 124 7.72 18.30 22.45
N THR A 125 7.89 19.15 21.44
CA THR A 125 7.09 19.19 20.21
C THR A 125 8.02 19.06 19.02
N ILE A 126 7.81 18.06 18.15
CA ILE A 126 8.66 17.86 16.96
C ILE A 126 8.41 18.99 15.95
N THR A 127 9.48 19.62 15.46
CA THR A 127 9.41 20.78 14.55
C THR A 127 10.05 20.53 13.19
N SER A 128 10.93 19.53 13.05
CA SER A 128 11.44 19.05 11.77
C SER A 128 11.98 17.64 11.89
N ILE A 129 11.95 16.89 10.79
CA ILE A 129 12.57 15.55 10.67
C ILE A 129 13.34 15.53 9.34
N ASN A 130 14.60 15.15 9.39
CA ASN A 130 15.46 14.97 8.23
C ASN A 130 15.88 13.51 8.17
N VAL A 131 15.55 12.82 7.09
CA VAL A 131 15.86 11.40 6.87
C VAL A 131 16.86 11.29 5.73
N THR A 132 17.88 10.45 5.87
CA THR A 132 18.71 10.00 4.75
C THR A 132 18.53 8.50 4.62
N VAL A 133 18.21 8.03 3.42
CA VAL A 133 18.00 6.62 3.12
C VAL A 133 18.96 6.18 2.01
N SER A 134 19.46 4.95 2.09
CA SER A 134 20.24 4.25 1.07
C SER A 134 19.75 2.82 0.96
N GLY A 135 19.89 2.18 -0.19
CA GLY A 135 19.53 0.77 -0.33
C GLY A 135 20.36 0.06 -1.40
N LYS A 136 20.26 -1.27 -1.42
CA LYS A 136 20.87 -2.18 -2.41
C LYS A 136 20.12 -3.51 -2.36
N THR A 137 20.29 -4.38 -3.36
CA THR A 137 19.83 -5.78 -3.26
C THR A 137 20.93 -6.67 -2.68
N VAL A 138 20.56 -7.63 -1.84
CA VAL A 138 21.43 -8.72 -1.41
C VAL A 138 20.95 -9.98 -2.13
N ILE A 139 21.82 -10.55 -2.95
CA ILE A 139 21.53 -11.73 -3.78
C ILE A 139 22.32 -12.90 -3.21
N HIS A 140 21.62 -13.95 -2.81
CA HIS A 140 22.21 -15.22 -2.39
C HIS A 140 22.16 -16.18 -3.56
N LEU A 141 23.32 -16.64 -4.01
CA LEU A 141 23.46 -17.51 -5.18
C LEU A 141 24.24 -18.77 -4.80
N PRO A 142 23.87 -19.95 -5.32
CA PRO A 142 24.71 -21.12 -5.20
C PRO A 142 25.99 -20.87 -6.02
N ASN A 143 27.12 -21.37 -5.55
CA ASN A 143 28.42 -21.13 -6.17
C ASN A 143 28.59 -21.74 -7.57
N ASP A 144 27.68 -22.63 -7.96
CA ASP A 144 27.55 -23.23 -9.28
C ASP A 144 26.40 -22.66 -10.11
N ALA A 145 25.79 -21.54 -9.69
CA ALA A 145 24.75 -20.84 -10.45
C ALA A 145 25.20 -20.57 -11.89
N ASP A 146 24.33 -20.93 -12.84
CA ASP A 146 24.54 -20.61 -14.25
C ASP A 146 24.24 -19.14 -14.56
N ASP A 147 24.48 -18.73 -15.81
CA ASP A 147 24.28 -17.34 -16.22
C ASP A 147 22.79 -16.97 -16.26
N THR A 148 21.89 -17.92 -16.54
CA THR A 148 20.43 -17.71 -16.54
C THR A 148 19.92 -17.36 -15.15
N LEU A 149 20.31 -18.13 -14.12
CA LEU A 149 19.93 -17.85 -12.74
C LEU A 149 20.53 -16.53 -12.25
N LYS A 150 21.79 -16.25 -12.59
CA LYS A 150 22.41 -14.94 -12.27
C LYS A 150 21.68 -13.78 -12.92
N GLU A 151 21.27 -13.93 -14.17
CA GLU A 151 20.49 -12.91 -14.88
C GLU A 151 19.13 -12.70 -14.20
N HIS A 152 18.43 -13.80 -13.86
CA HIS A 152 17.16 -13.76 -13.14
C HIS A 152 17.25 -12.98 -11.82
N GLU A 153 18.26 -13.28 -10.99
CA GLU A 153 18.48 -12.57 -9.72
C GLU A 153 18.83 -11.08 -9.91
N ASN A 154 19.54 -10.73 -10.99
CA ASN A 154 19.79 -9.32 -11.34
C ASN A 154 18.52 -8.61 -11.84
N GLY A 155 17.52 -9.35 -12.35
CA GLY A 155 16.17 -8.86 -12.61
C GLY A 155 15.52 -8.31 -11.34
N HIS A 156 15.64 -9.02 -10.21
CA HIS A 156 15.17 -8.52 -8.92
C HIS A 156 15.89 -7.24 -8.46
N ASP A 157 17.21 -7.11 -8.65
CA ASP A 157 17.92 -5.85 -8.35
C ASP A 157 17.36 -4.68 -9.16
N THR A 158 17.09 -4.91 -10.45
CA THR A 158 16.52 -3.89 -11.34
C THR A 158 15.13 -3.44 -10.86
N LEU A 159 14.27 -4.37 -10.46
CA LEU A 159 12.94 -4.07 -9.89
C LEU A 159 13.03 -3.30 -8.58
N ASN A 160 13.89 -3.76 -7.66
CA ASN A 160 14.11 -3.12 -6.38
C ASN A 160 14.62 -1.68 -6.55
N LYS A 161 15.59 -1.47 -7.44
CA LYS A 161 16.15 -0.16 -7.77
C LYS A 161 15.10 0.80 -8.32
N GLU A 162 14.26 0.34 -9.24
CA GLU A 162 13.20 1.14 -9.84
C GLU A 162 12.14 1.57 -8.80
N GLU A 163 11.67 0.62 -7.99
CA GLU A 163 10.70 0.87 -6.92
C GLU A 163 11.27 1.86 -5.89
N TYR A 164 12.50 1.62 -5.45
CA TYR A 164 13.21 2.49 -4.52
C TYR A 164 13.30 3.92 -5.04
N THR A 165 13.84 4.09 -6.26
CA THR A 165 14.10 5.40 -6.85
C THR A 165 12.82 6.22 -7.02
N LYS A 166 11.70 5.56 -7.35
CA LYS A 166 10.44 6.25 -7.64
C LYS A 166 9.60 6.55 -6.40
N ARG A 167 9.64 5.72 -5.36
CA ARG A 167 8.59 5.73 -4.32
C ARG A 167 9.05 5.89 -2.89
N ILE A 168 10.31 5.57 -2.56
CA ILE A 168 10.75 5.54 -1.15
C ILE A 168 10.58 6.92 -0.48
N GLU A 169 10.85 8.01 -1.19
CA GLU A 169 10.72 9.37 -0.65
C GLU A 169 9.30 9.66 -0.18
N GLY A 170 8.30 9.35 -1.02
CA GLY A 170 6.89 9.57 -0.73
C GLY A 170 6.42 8.74 0.47
N LYS A 171 6.77 7.44 0.49
CA LYS A 171 6.42 6.52 1.59
C LYS A 171 7.00 6.99 2.93
N LEU A 172 8.27 7.40 2.94
CA LEU A 172 8.91 7.92 4.15
C LEU A 172 8.25 9.22 4.63
N LYS A 173 7.94 10.15 3.72
CA LYS A 173 7.21 11.39 4.07
C LYS A 173 5.82 11.11 4.64
N ASP A 174 5.07 10.19 4.04
CA ASP A 174 3.73 9.82 4.48
C ASP A 174 3.75 9.15 5.86
N SER A 175 4.72 8.26 6.10
CA SER A 175 4.87 7.55 7.38
C SER A 175 5.19 8.46 8.57
N LEU A 176 5.82 9.62 8.29
CA LEU A 176 6.26 10.59 9.29
C LEU A 176 5.29 11.76 9.48
N ARG A 177 4.26 11.88 8.63
CA ARG A 177 3.47 13.10 8.51
C ARG A 177 2.78 13.49 9.82
N ASP A 178 2.24 12.51 10.55
CA ASP A 178 1.52 12.72 11.81
C ASP A 178 2.45 12.98 13.02
N LEU A 179 3.76 12.78 12.86
CA LEU A 179 4.73 13.11 13.91
C LEU A 179 5.06 14.60 13.94
N MET A 180 4.85 15.33 12.85
CA MET A 180 5.09 16.77 12.82
C MET A 180 4.12 17.52 13.71
N GLY A 181 4.65 18.29 14.68
CA GLY A 181 3.84 18.97 15.70
C GLY A 181 3.32 18.05 16.80
N SER A 182 3.61 16.74 16.73
CA SER A 182 3.29 15.81 17.81
C SER A 182 4.08 16.16 19.08
N MET A 183 3.47 15.86 20.23
CA MET A 183 3.98 16.26 21.53
C MET A 183 4.24 15.05 22.42
N TYR A 184 5.41 15.04 23.06
CA TYR A 184 5.83 13.97 23.96
C TYR A 184 6.08 14.55 25.35
N VAL A 185 5.49 13.93 26.37
CA VAL A 185 5.66 14.35 27.77
C VAL A 185 6.68 13.45 28.45
N GLY A 186 7.71 14.08 28.99
CA GLY A 186 8.80 13.44 29.70
C GLY A 186 8.50 13.13 31.16
N GLU A 187 9.08 12.05 31.64
CA GLU A 187 9.08 11.66 33.04
C GLU A 187 10.46 11.84 33.67
N GLY A 188 10.52 12.18 34.96
CA GLY A 188 11.76 12.45 35.67
C GLY A 188 11.59 13.41 36.84
N ASN A 189 12.55 13.42 37.74
CA ASN A 189 12.59 14.30 38.92
C ASN A 189 13.09 15.71 38.55
N THR A 190 13.92 15.81 37.51
CA THR A 190 14.42 17.09 36.99
C THR A 190 13.86 17.41 35.61
N LEU A 191 13.86 18.69 35.23
CA LEU A 191 13.47 19.10 33.88
C LEU A 191 14.32 18.41 32.80
N GLN A 192 15.62 18.27 33.03
CA GLN A 192 16.53 17.63 32.08
C GLN A 192 16.22 16.14 31.89
N GLU A 193 15.91 15.41 32.98
CA GLU A 193 15.47 14.01 32.91
C GLU A 193 14.18 13.88 32.10
N LYS A 194 13.18 14.75 32.37
CA LYS A 194 11.94 14.78 31.59
C LYS A 194 12.22 15.02 30.11
N ILE A 195 13.01 16.04 29.76
CA ILE A 195 13.35 16.32 28.35
C ILE A 195 14.04 15.12 27.70
N ASN A 196 14.99 14.46 28.37
CA ASN A 196 15.68 13.29 27.82
C ASN A 196 14.74 12.10 27.64
N ASN A 197 13.83 11.85 28.59
CA ASN A 197 12.81 10.83 28.46
C ASN A 197 11.84 11.12 27.30
N ALA A 198 11.40 12.37 27.15
CA ALA A 198 10.53 12.80 26.06
C ALA A 198 11.20 12.63 24.69
N LYS A 199 12.51 12.96 24.59
CA LYS A 199 13.32 12.71 23.39
C LYS A 199 13.39 11.23 23.04
N ALA A 200 13.68 10.37 24.01
CA ALA A 200 13.72 8.93 23.77
C ALA A 200 12.37 8.38 23.27
N LYS A 201 11.24 8.87 23.82
CA LYS A 201 9.89 8.55 23.34
C LYS A 201 9.66 9.02 21.90
N ALA A 202 10.09 10.25 21.57
CA ALA A 202 9.98 10.80 20.21
C ALA A 202 10.87 10.04 19.21
N GLU A 203 12.12 9.75 19.56
CA GLU A 203 13.08 8.98 18.75
C GLU A 203 12.55 7.57 18.48
N LYS A 204 12.02 6.90 19.52
CA LYS A 204 11.38 5.61 19.34
C LYS A 204 10.21 5.72 18.37
N ALA A 205 9.33 6.70 18.53
CA ALA A 205 8.18 6.86 17.64
C ALA A 205 8.61 7.16 16.19
N ILE A 206 9.60 8.02 15.97
CA ILE A 206 10.17 8.29 14.64
C ILE A 206 10.74 7.01 14.04
N ASN A 207 11.56 6.29 14.79
CA ASN A 207 12.19 5.06 14.33
C ASN A 207 11.16 3.97 14.01
N ASP A 208 10.15 3.79 14.87
CA ASP A 208 9.06 2.84 14.66
C ASP A 208 8.28 3.19 13.38
N ARG A 209 7.95 4.47 13.14
CA ARG A 209 7.26 4.89 11.90
C ARG A 209 8.12 4.70 10.66
N LEU A 210 9.41 5.03 10.73
CA LEU A 210 10.35 4.84 9.61
C LEU A 210 10.51 3.36 9.26
N ILE A 211 10.76 2.50 10.24
CA ILE A 211 11.03 1.08 10.02
C ILE A 211 9.73 0.34 9.70
N GLN A 212 8.74 0.41 10.58
CA GLN A 212 7.56 -0.45 10.50
C GLN A 212 6.56 -0.02 9.43
N ARG A 213 6.57 1.27 9.02
CA ARG A 213 5.65 1.77 7.99
C ARG A 213 6.40 2.15 6.73
N GLY A 214 7.36 3.07 6.81
CA GLY A 214 8.06 3.59 5.64
C GLY A 214 8.87 2.51 4.89
N ILE A 215 9.82 1.89 5.56
CA ILE A 215 10.73 0.90 4.96
C ILE A 215 10.01 -0.42 4.72
N ALA A 216 9.30 -0.95 5.74
CA ALA A 216 8.59 -2.21 5.60
C ALA A 216 7.55 -2.19 4.46
N SER A 217 6.81 -1.08 4.26
CA SER A 217 5.91 -0.97 3.10
C SER A 217 6.67 -0.90 1.77
N SER A 218 7.85 -0.27 1.75
CA SER A 218 8.69 -0.29 0.55
C SER A 218 9.17 -1.68 0.19
N THR A 219 9.70 -2.41 1.17
CA THR A 219 10.14 -3.79 1.01
C THR A 219 8.99 -4.72 0.63
N MET A 220 7.79 -4.53 1.19
CA MET A 220 6.62 -5.34 0.83
C MET A 220 6.14 -5.10 -0.61
N GLN A 221 6.17 -3.86 -1.09
CA GLN A 221 5.87 -3.58 -2.51
C GLN A 221 6.93 -4.16 -3.44
N MET A 222 8.21 -4.10 -3.04
CA MET A 222 9.32 -4.74 -3.76
C MET A 222 9.15 -6.26 -3.81
N ASP A 223 8.81 -6.92 -2.70
CA ASP A 223 8.53 -8.36 -2.63
C ASP A 223 7.33 -8.74 -3.51
N THR A 224 6.27 -7.92 -3.52
CA THR A 224 5.09 -8.15 -4.36
C THR A 224 5.46 -8.09 -5.86
N LEU A 225 6.27 -7.10 -6.26
CA LEU A 225 6.80 -7.03 -7.62
C LEU A 225 7.74 -8.19 -7.95
N GLY A 226 8.57 -8.61 -6.99
CA GLY A 226 9.46 -9.77 -7.09
C GLY A 226 8.67 -11.05 -7.35
N LYS A 227 7.65 -11.34 -6.54
CA LYS A 227 6.75 -12.49 -6.72
C LYS A 227 6.06 -12.48 -8.08
N LYS A 228 5.63 -11.30 -8.56
CA LYS A 228 5.07 -11.18 -9.90
C LYS A 228 6.11 -11.51 -10.97
N TYR A 229 7.32 -10.99 -10.83
CA TYR A 229 8.42 -11.25 -11.75
C TYR A 229 8.81 -12.73 -11.78
N ASP A 230 8.95 -13.36 -10.61
CA ASP A 230 9.16 -14.80 -10.47
C ASP A 230 8.09 -15.59 -11.21
N LYS A 231 6.82 -15.22 -11.02
CA LYS A 231 5.68 -15.87 -11.67
C LYS A 231 5.69 -15.69 -13.20
N LEU A 232 6.12 -14.54 -13.71
CA LEU A 232 6.23 -14.28 -15.15
C LEU A 232 7.38 -15.05 -15.81
N THR A 233 8.46 -15.26 -15.07
CA THR A 233 9.70 -15.90 -15.56
C THR A 233 9.84 -17.36 -15.14
N ASP A 234 8.85 -17.92 -14.45
CA ASP A 234 8.92 -19.24 -13.82
C ASP A 234 10.22 -19.41 -12.99
N HIS A 235 10.51 -18.42 -12.15
CA HIS A 235 11.76 -18.34 -11.37
C HIS A 235 13.02 -18.53 -12.23
N GLY A 236 13.05 -17.88 -13.40
CA GLY A 236 14.15 -17.95 -14.37
C GLY A 236 14.14 -19.20 -15.27
N LYS A 237 13.11 -20.06 -15.18
CA LYS A 237 12.99 -21.30 -15.97
C LYS A 237 12.11 -21.15 -17.21
N SER A 238 11.46 -20.00 -17.41
CA SER A 238 10.55 -19.78 -18.53
C SER A 238 11.28 -19.75 -19.87
N ASP A 239 10.84 -20.61 -20.80
CA ASP A 239 11.28 -20.59 -22.20
C ASP A 239 10.67 -19.41 -23.00
N THR A 240 9.72 -18.67 -22.42
CA THR A 240 8.87 -17.71 -23.15
C THR A 240 9.04 -16.27 -22.70
N VAL A 241 9.56 -16.03 -21.50
CA VAL A 241 9.74 -14.69 -20.93
C VAL A 241 11.15 -14.61 -20.38
N ASP A 242 11.99 -13.80 -21.02
CA ASP A 242 13.33 -13.51 -20.52
C ASP A 242 13.28 -12.53 -19.33
N THR A 243 14.42 -12.40 -18.62
CA THR A 243 14.54 -11.48 -17.47
C THR A 243 14.13 -10.06 -17.81
N ASP A 244 14.55 -9.57 -18.97
CA ASP A 244 14.38 -8.19 -19.39
C ASP A 244 12.91 -7.86 -19.71
N GLU A 245 12.19 -8.81 -20.32
CA GLU A 245 10.75 -8.77 -20.57
C GLU A 245 9.96 -8.92 -19.27
N GLY A 246 10.33 -9.88 -18.41
CA GLY A 246 9.70 -10.08 -17.11
C GLY A 246 9.73 -8.82 -16.24
N VAL A 247 10.90 -8.15 -16.17
CA VAL A 247 11.06 -6.88 -15.45
C VAL A 247 10.15 -5.79 -16.04
N LYS A 248 10.12 -5.64 -17.37
CA LYS A 248 9.29 -4.63 -18.05
C LYS A 248 7.80 -4.85 -17.80
N GLU A 249 7.32 -6.09 -17.90
CA GLU A 249 5.91 -6.43 -17.69
C GLU A 249 5.52 -6.27 -16.21
N ALA A 250 6.35 -6.70 -15.26
CA ALA A 250 6.10 -6.46 -13.84
C ALA A 250 5.94 -4.96 -13.50
N ILE A 251 6.81 -4.11 -14.06
CA ILE A 251 6.74 -2.64 -13.88
C ILE A 251 5.51 -2.04 -14.59
N LYS A 252 5.23 -2.48 -15.83
CA LYS A 252 4.15 -1.95 -16.66
C LYS A 252 2.80 -2.14 -16.00
N GLU A 253 2.51 -3.35 -15.54
CA GLU A 253 1.21 -3.67 -14.91
C GLU A 253 1.01 -2.89 -13.61
N ARG A 254 2.04 -2.76 -12.78
CA ARG A 254 1.96 -1.90 -11.59
C ARG A 254 1.66 -0.44 -11.95
N ASN A 255 2.19 0.06 -13.06
CA ASN A 255 1.92 1.44 -13.50
C ASN A 255 0.52 1.65 -14.08
N LYS A 256 -0.24 0.59 -14.37
CA LYS A 256 -1.67 0.68 -14.72
C LYS A 256 -2.54 1.01 -13.52
N ALA A 257 -2.09 0.66 -12.31
CA ALA A 257 -2.83 0.90 -11.08
C ALA A 257 -3.09 2.41 -10.89
N PRO A 258 -4.36 2.84 -10.71
CA PRO A 258 -4.66 4.22 -10.37
C PRO A 258 -4.06 4.58 -9.01
N LYS A 259 -3.55 5.82 -8.86
CA LYS A 259 -2.98 6.27 -7.59
C LYS A 259 -3.96 6.06 -6.42
N ALA A 260 -3.45 5.50 -5.32
CA ALA A 260 -4.16 5.30 -4.07
C ALA A 260 -4.89 6.57 -3.61
N GLY A 261 -6.16 6.42 -3.19
CA GLY A 261 -7.00 7.52 -2.71
C GLY A 261 -7.70 8.37 -3.76
N LYS A 262 -7.41 8.17 -5.06
CA LYS A 262 -8.33 8.61 -6.11
C LYS A 262 -9.51 7.65 -6.18
N GLU A 263 -10.70 8.12 -6.54
CA GLU A 263 -11.86 7.24 -6.70
C GLU A 263 -11.51 6.15 -7.71
N ALA A 264 -11.37 4.89 -7.24
CA ALA A 264 -11.18 3.76 -8.13
C ALA A 264 -12.45 3.67 -8.99
N LYS A 265 -12.28 3.42 -10.28
CA LYS A 265 -13.43 3.24 -11.19
C LYS A 265 -14.26 2.09 -10.66
N LYS A 266 -15.52 2.38 -10.29
CA LYS A 266 -16.45 1.38 -9.75
C LYS A 266 -16.49 0.14 -10.65
N PRO A 267 -16.68 -1.05 -10.07
CA PRO A 267 -16.71 -2.24 -10.90
C PRO A 267 -17.94 -2.19 -11.78
N GLU A 268 -17.85 -2.75 -12.97
CA GLU A 268 -18.93 -2.85 -13.92
C GLU A 268 -20.00 -3.78 -13.34
N GLN A 269 -21.20 -3.24 -13.05
CA GLN A 269 -22.25 -3.99 -12.34
C GLN A 269 -22.61 -5.32 -12.98
N SER A 270 -22.58 -5.41 -14.32
CA SER A 270 -22.83 -6.65 -15.06
C SER A 270 -21.70 -7.68 -14.93
N LYS A 271 -20.48 -7.25 -14.59
CA LYS A 271 -19.30 -8.09 -14.38
C LYS A 271 -18.89 -8.16 -12.90
N GLN A 272 -19.63 -7.52 -12.00
CA GLN A 272 -19.46 -7.63 -10.54
C GLN A 272 -19.90 -9.01 -10.10
N MET A 273 -19.06 -9.72 -9.35
CA MET A 273 -19.41 -11.08 -8.91
C MET A 273 -19.01 -11.36 -7.45
N GLY A 274 -18.77 -10.31 -6.66
CA GLY A 274 -18.47 -10.41 -5.22
C GLY A 274 -19.67 -10.13 -4.30
N SER A 275 -19.53 -10.60 -3.05
CA SER A 275 -20.57 -10.56 -2.02
C SER A 275 -21.06 -9.16 -1.65
N THR A 276 -22.38 -8.97 -1.64
CA THR A 276 -23.06 -7.82 -1.01
C THR A 276 -23.48 -8.09 0.43
N SER A 277 -23.21 -9.28 0.96
CA SER A 277 -23.58 -9.63 2.34
C SER A 277 -22.40 -9.39 3.28
N PRO A 278 -22.64 -8.78 4.46
CA PRO A 278 -21.61 -8.66 5.48
C PRO A 278 -21.13 -10.06 5.88
N SER A 279 -19.87 -10.38 5.61
CA SER A 279 -19.23 -11.57 6.16
C SER A 279 -18.96 -11.32 7.64
N SER A 280 -19.31 -12.29 8.49
CA SER A 280 -19.00 -12.22 9.91
C SER A 280 -17.49 -12.33 10.10
N SER A 281 -16.87 -11.22 10.51
CA SER A 281 -15.45 -10.98 10.81
C SER A 281 -14.48 -11.26 9.65
N LEU A 282 -14.11 -10.20 8.93
CA LEU A 282 -13.15 -10.27 7.82
C LEU A 282 -11.80 -9.60 8.12
N SER A 283 -11.59 -8.93 9.25
CA SER A 283 -10.40 -8.07 9.41
C SER A 283 -9.85 -8.10 10.83
N LEU A 284 -8.62 -8.56 11.04
CA LEU A 284 -7.86 -8.43 12.29
C LEU A 284 -6.73 -7.41 12.10
N PHE A 285 -6.63 -6.41 12.97
CA PHE A 285 -5.52 -5.45 12.94
C PHE A 285 -4.57 -5.69 14.10
N ASP A 286 -3.28 -5.83 13.81
CA ASP A 286 -2.22 -5.90 14.81
C ASP A 286 -1.53 -4.54 14.95
N SER A 287 -1.78 -3.89 16.09
CA SER A 287 -1.17 -2.59 16.43
C SER A 287 0.34 -2.60 16.64
N ASN A 288 0.95 -3.76 16.92
CA ASN A 288 2.39 -3.86 17.11
C ASN A 288 3.13 -3.83 15.76
N THR A 289 2.56 -4.47 14.76
CA THR A 289 3.13 -4.56 13.41
C THR A 289 2.50 -3.58 12.43
N ASN A 290 1.44 -2.87 12.84
CA ASN A 290 0.59 -2.03 11.99
C ASN A 290 0.00 -2.78 10.78
N ARG A 291 -0.25 -4.08 10.95
CA ARG A 291 -0.75 -4.96 9.89
C ARG A 291 -2.25 -5.13 10.00
N LEU A 292 -2.93 -4.94 8.87
CA LEU A 292 -4.31 -5.28 8.64
C LEU A 292 -4.37 -6.62 7.93
N SER A 293 -4.70 -7.67 8.66
CA SER A 293 -4.88 -9.02 8.13
C SER A 293 -6.36 -9.29 7.90
N PHE A 294 -6.69 -10.01 6.84
CA PHE A 294 -8.05 -10.51 6.71
C PHE A 294 -8.18 -11.80 7.53
N GLY A 295 -9.03 -11.76 8.56
CA GLY A 295 -9.23 -12.89 9.46
C GLY A 295 -10.28 -13.85 8.90
N GLY A 296 -10.01 -15.16 9.02
CA GLY A 296 -11.00 -16.22 8.78
C GLY A 296 -11.12 -16.67 7.33
N ASP A 297 -11.32 -17.97 7.16
CA ASP A 297 -11.67 -18.60 5.88
C ASP A 297 -13.04 -18.08 5.45
N THR A 298 -13.09 -16.97 4.72
CA THR A 298 -14.36 -16.45 4.22
C THR A 298 -14.69 -17.21 2.95
N LEU A 299 -15.63 -18.15 3.09
CA LEU A 299 -16.29 -18.77 1.95
C LEU A 299 -16.96 -17.68 1.12
N LEU A 300 -16.71 -17.72 -0.19
CA LEU A 300 -17.44 -16.93 -1.16
C LEU A 300 -18.92 -17.33 -1.08
N THR A 301 -19.79 -16.37 -0.80
CA THR A 301 -21.20 -16.64 -0.50
C THR A 301 -22.18 -16.03 -1.50
N VAL A 302 -21.75 -15.11 -2.37
CA VAL A 302 -22.64 -14.50 -3.36
C VAL A 302 -21.85 -14.05 -4.57
N THR A 303 -21.94 -14.82 -5.66
CA THR A 303 -21.81 -14.28 -7.01
C THR A 303 -23.22 -13.89 -7.49
N ASN A 304 -23.33 -13.20 -8.64
CA ASN A 304 -24.66 -12.94 -9.24
C ASN A 304 -25.38 -14.24 -9.64
N ASP A 305 -24.65 -15.33 -9.76
CA ASP A 305 -25.17 -16.66 -10.03
C ASP A 305 -25.06 -17.53 -8.77
N PRO A 306 -26.16 -17.72 -8.01
CA PRO A 306 -26.12 -18.55 -6.80
C PRO A 306 -25.78 -20.02 -7.07
N THR A 307 -25.67 -20.43 -8.35
CA THR A 307 -25.25 -21.77 -8.77
C THR A 307 -23.78 -21.87 -9.14
N ASP A 308 -23.03 -20.75 -9.11
CA ASP A 308 -21.59 -20.75 -9.36
C ASP A 308 -20.88 -21.65 -8.32
N PRO A 309 -20.14 -22.69 -8.74
CA PRO A 309 -19.50 -23.64 -7.84
C PRO A 309 -18.44 -23.01 -6.95
N ILE A 310 -17.98 -21.78 -7.25
CA ILE A 310 -17.10 -21.05 -6.34
C ILE A 310 -17.80 -20.71 -5.02
N ILE A 311 -19.13 -20.62 -5.02
CA ILE A 311 -19.92 -20.39 -3.82
C ILE A 311 -19.84 -21.62 -2.91
N GLY A 312 -19.36 -21.43 -1.69
CA GLY A 312 -19.18 -22.51 -0.71
C GLY A 312 -17.97 -23.42 -0.95
N ARG A 313 -17.18 -23.19 -2.02
CA ARG A 313 -15.89 -23.86 -2.25
C ARG A 313 -14.72 -22.90 -2.20
N GLY A 314 -14.83 -21.75 -2.85
CA GLY A 314 -13.77 -20.76 -2.91
C GLY A 314 -13.63 -20.03 -1.59
N GLN A 315 -12.41 -20.04 -1.07
CA GLN A 315 -12.00 -19.28 0.11
C GLN A 315 -11.08 -18.15 -0.33
N ILE A 316 -11.40 -16.91 0.05
CA ILE A 316 -10.51 -15.77 -0.19
C ILE A 316 -9.47 -15.69 0.92
N GLN A 317 -8.22 -15.53 0.52
CA GLN A 317 -7.07 -15.26 1.38
C GLN A 317 -6.43 -13.95 0.89
N ILE A 318 -6.17 -13.02 1.80
CA ILE A 318 -5.52 -11.74 1.47
C ILE A 318 -4.36 -11.57 2.43
N ASP A 319 -3.16 -11.39 1.89
CA ASP A 319 -1.97 -11.18 2.68
C ASP A 319 -2.08 -9.86 3.50
N PRO A 320 -1.46 -9.79 4.69
CA PRO A 320 -1.57 -8.62 5.55
C PRO A 320 -1.09 -7.33 4.87
N MET A 321 -1.85 -6.25 5.01
CA MET A 321 -1.46 -4.93 4.52
C MET A 321 -0.89 -4.07 5.64
N LEU A 322 0.17 -3.32 5.38
CA LEU A 322 0.74 -2.36 6.31
C LEU A 322 0.09 -0.99 6.15
N LEU A 323 -0.26 -0.36 7.26
CA LEU A 323 -0.60 1.07 7.30
C LEU A 323 0.63 1.90 6.92
N ILE A 324 0.57 2.62 5.79
CA ILE A 324 1.65 3.51 5.36
C ILE A 324 1.50 4.87 6.03
N GLY A 325 0.36 5.54 5.84
CA GLY A 325 0.13 6.89 6.34
C GLY A 325 -1.19 7.50 5.88
N VAL A 326 -1.48 8.72 6.35
CA VAL A 326 -2.74 9.43 6.07
C VAL A 326 -2.51 10.57 5.08
N GLN A 327 -3.36 10.67 4.07
CA GLN A 327 -3.42 11.75 3.09
C GLN A 327 -4.18 12.96 3.64
N GLU A 328 -4.01 14.15 3.03
CA GLU A 328 -4.65 15.39 3.51
C GLU A 328 -6.18 15.33 3.53
N ASN A 329 -6.77 14.48 2.68
CA ASN A 329 -8.21 14.25 2.59
C ASN A 329 -8.73 13.20 3.60
N GLY A 330 -7.87 12.69 4.50
CA GLY A 330 -8.21 11.62 5.46
C GLY A 330 -8.17 10.20 4.88
N THR A 331 -7.81 10.02 3.61
CA THR A 331 -7.54 8.70 3.05
C THR A 331 -6.32 8.09 3.72
N VAL A 332 -6.39 6.80 4.03
CA VAL A 332 -5.29 6.04 4.62
C VAL A 332 -4.67 5.15 3.55
N HIS A 333 -3.39 5.35 3.26
CA HIS A 333 -2.63 4.55 2.29
C HIS A 333 -2.16 3.24 2.96
N LEU A 334 -2.35 2.13 2.27
CA LEU A 334 -1.96 0.78 2.69
C LEU A 334 -0.90 0.22 1.73
N SER A 335 -0.09 -0.74 2.18
CA SER A 335 0.86 -1.43 1.30
C SER A 335 0.15 -2.30 0.27
N ASP A 336 0.85 -2.55 -0.83
CA ASP A 336 0.43 -3.55 -1.81
C ASP A 336 0.52 -4.95 -1.17
N THR A 337 -0.26 -5.89 -1.67
CA THR A 337 -0.37 -7.23 -1.09
C THR A 337 -0.80 -8.26 -2.14
N SER A 338 -0.89 -9.54 -1.77
CA SER A 338 -1.44 -10.60 -2.61
C SER A 338 -2.89 -10.93 -2.23
N LEU A 339 -3.66 -11.43 -3.19
CA LEU A 339 -4.99 -11.99 -2.98
C LEU A 339 -5.04 -13.35 -3.67
N GLN A 340 -5.44 -14.37 -2.91
CA GLN A 340 -5.64 -15.73 -3.40
C GLN A 340 -7.10 -16.16 -3.20
N ILE A 341 -7.58 -16.99 -4.10
CA ILE A 341 -8.79 -17.80 -3.92
C ILE A 341 -8.34 -19.26 -3.97
N VAL A 342 -8.66 -20.02 -2.93
CA VAL A 342 -8.31 -21.44 -2.78
C VAL A 342 -9.60 -22.27 -2.74
N ASP A 343 -9.60 -23.43 -3.37
CA ASP A 343 -10.68 -24.41 -3.29
C ASP A 343 -10.55 -25.21 -1.99
N THR A 344 -11.48 -25.00 -1.07
CA THR A 344 -11.54 -25.68 0.23
C THR A 344 -11.75 -27.19 0.16
N THR A 345 -12.06 -27.74 -1.02
CA THR A 345 -12.27 -29.19 -1.19
C THR A 345 -10.95 -29.95 -1.32
N ASN A 346 -9.95 -29.32 -1.94
CA ASN A 346 -8.70 -29.98 -2.33
C ASN A 346 -7.44 -29.13 -2.08
N ASP A 347 -7.61 -27.98 -1.41
CA ASP A 347 -6.58 -26.96 -1.16
C ASP A 347 -5.85 -26.48 -2.44
N SER A 348 -6.48 -26.66 -3.59
CA SER A 348 -5.93 -26.19 -4.86
C SER A 348 -6.23 -24.73 -5.05
N PHE A 349 -5.26 -24.05 -5.60
CA PHE A 349 -5.34 -22.68 -5.97
C PHE A 349 -6.33 -22.43 -7.14
N LEU A 350 -7.16 -21.38 -7.06
CA LEU A 350 -8.14 -20.97 -8.08
C LEU A 350 -7.85 -19.61 -8.75
N MET A 351 -7.41 -18.59 -8.00
CA MET A 351 -7.03 -17.25 -8.53
C MET A 351 -6.05 -16.51 -7.63
N ASP A 352 -4.92 -16.02 -8.16
CA ASP A 352 -3.69 -15.58 -7.44
C ASP A 352 -3.30 -14.31 -8.15
N ALA A 353 -3.58 -13.23 -7.45
CA ALA A 353 -3.61 -11.90 -7.98
C ALA A 353 -2.88 -10.98 -7.02
N PHE A 354 -2.46 -9.84 -7.56
CA PHE A 354 -1.77 -8.81 -6.81
C PHE A 354 -2.71 -7.61 -6.62
N LEU A 355 -2.68 -7.05 -5.42
CA LEU A 355 -3.44 -5.86 -5.05
C LEU A 355 -2.50 -4.67 -4.96
N PHE A 356 -2.70 -3.69 -5.84
CA PHE A 356 -1.87 -2.48 -5.93
C PHE A 356 -2.64 -1.22 -5.55
N GLU A 357 -1.90 -0.22 -5.04
CA GLU A 357 -2.40 1.14 -4.75
C GLU A 357 -3.56 1.13 -3.74
N LEU A 358 -3.44 0.29 -2.71
CA LEU A 358 -4.49 0.07 -1.72
C LEU A 358 -4.71 1.29 -0.83
N ALA A 359 -5.97 1.70 -0.68
CA ALA A 359 -6.33 2.82 0.19
C ALA A 359 -7.63 2.56 0.94
N TYR A 360 -7.67 2.91 2.22
CA TYR A 360 -8.90 3.07 2.98
C TYR A 360 -9.44 4.49 2.86
N ILE A 361 -10.70 4.60 2.44
CA ILE A 361 -11.43 5.85 2.27
C ILE A 361 -12.58 5.88 3.28
N PRO A 362 -12.59 6.83 4.24
CA PRO A 362 -13.74 7.04 5.10
C PRO A 362 -14.99 7.36 4.29
N SER A 363 -16.14 6.82 4.69
CA SER A 363 -17.40 7.02 3.99
C SER A 363 -18.34 7.92 4.78
N SER A 364 -19.06 8.79 4.09
CA SER A 364 -20.22 9.49 4.64
C SER A 364 -21.54 8.75 4.37
N SER A 365 -21.48 7.59 3.71
CA SER A 365 -22.66 6.77 3.43
C SER A 365 -23.19 6.15 4.74
N PRO A 366 -24.52 6.09 4.95
CA PRO A 366 -25.09 5.37 6.08
C PRO A 366 -24.95 3.84 5.95
N ASP A 367 -24.63 3.32 4.76
CA ASP A 367 -24.61 1.88 4.49
C ASP A 367 -23.28 1.19 4.83
N PHE A 368 -22.19 1.95 4.94
CA PHE A 368 -20.86 1.46 5.30
C PHE A 368 -20.01 2.61 5.84
N ALA A 369 -19.13 2.33 6.78
CA ALA A 369 -18.34 3.35 7.46
C ALA A 369 -17.07 3.77 6.70
N GLY A 370 -16.57 2.91 5.82
CA GLY A 370 -15.46 3.20 4.94
C GLY A 370 -15.18 2.04 4.00
N MET A 371 -14.21 2.22 3.12
CA MET A 371 -13.94 1.29 2.04
C MET A 371 -12.44 1.15 1.81
N ILE A 372 -11.93 -0.06 1.82
CA ILE A 372 -10.61 -0.35 1.22
C ILE A 372 -10.84 -0.55 -0.27
N GLN A 373 -10.05 0.11 -1.10
CA GLN A 373 -10.07 -0.05 -2.54
C GLN A 373 -8.66 -0.25 -3.10
N GLY A 374 -8.54 -1.00 -4.19
CA GLY A 374 -7.28 -1.22 -4.89
C GLY A 374 -7.48 -1.72 -6.32
N TYR A 375 -6.38 -1.71 -7.08
CA TYR A 375 -6.29 -2.36 -8.38
C TYR A 375 -6.01 -3.85 -8.17
N LEU A 376 -6.74 -4.71 -8.88
CA LEU A 376 -6.48 -6.14 -8.89
C LEU A 376 -5.78 -6.47 -10.21
N ASP A 377 -4.61 -7.07 -10.10
CA ASP A 377 -3.78 -7.49 -11.22
C ASP A 377 -3.74 -9.02 -11.23
N ILE A 378 -4.28 -9.61 -12.29
CA ILE A 378 -4.29 -11.05 -12.48
C ILE A 378 -3.18 -11.38 -13.47
N PRO A 379 -2.20 -12.22 -13.09
CA PRO A 379 -1.14 -12.65 -13.98
C PRO A 379 -1.70 -13.23 -15.28
N PRO A 380 -0.98 -13.06 -16.40
CA PRO A 380 -1.41 -13.60 -17.69
C PRO A 380 -1.56 -15.12 -17.64
N VAL A 381 -2.33 -15.68 -18.58
CA VAL A 381 -2.71 -17.10 -18.60
C VAL A 381 -1.52 -18.05 -18.52
N PHE A 382 -0.41 -17.74 -19.21
CA PHE A 382 0.79 -18.58 -19.20
C PHE A 382 1.44 -18.68 -17.83
N ALA A 383 1.20 -17.70 -16.96
CA ALA A 383 1.69 -17.66 -15.60
C ALA A 383 0.67 -18.27 -14.62
N GLU A 384 -0.39 -18.91 -15.11
CA GLU A 384 -1.40 -19.61 -14.31
C GLU A 384 -2.04 -18.72 -13.20
N GLY A 385 -2.33 -17.46 -13.52
CA GLY A 385 -3.01 -16.53 -12.60
C GLY A 385 -4.41 -16.97 -12.18
N ILE A 386 -5.08 -17.78 -13.00
CA ILE A 386 -6.39 -18.37 -12.74
C ILE A 386 -6.38 -19.84 -13.13
N ASN A 387 -6.85 -20.70 -12.24
CA ASN A 387 -7.13 -22.10 -12.49
C ASN A 387 -8.62 -22.38 -12.30
N ASN A 388 -9.37 -22.42 -13.40
CA ASN A 388 -10.81 -22.66 -13.35
C ASN A 388 -11.18 -24.17 -13.37
N SER A 389 -10.52 -24.97 -12.53
CA SER A 389 -10.76 -26.41 -12.42
C SER A 389 -12.16 -26.79 -11.93
N ILE A 390 -12.90 -25.82 -11.37
CA ILE A 390 -14.23 -26.00 -10.83
C ILE A 390 -15.35 -25.53 -11.76
N GLU A 391 -15.02 -25.09 -12.99
CA GLU A 391 -15.98 -24.57 -13.97
C GLU A 391 -16.80 -23.37 -13.47
N SER A 392 -16.19 -22.51 -12.64
CA SER A 392 -16.82 -21.29 -12.12
C SER A 392 -16.98 -20.23 -13.22
N PRO A 393 -18.20 -19.76 -13.50
CA PRO A 393 -18.42 -18.58 -14.36
C PRO A 393 -17.65 -17.34 -13.88
N PHE A 394 -17.49 -17.15 -12.56
CA PHE A 394 -16.68 -16.07 -12.01
C PHE A 394 -15.22 -16.14 -12.48
N LEU A 395 -14.57 -17.30 -12.30
CA LEU A 395 -13.18 -17.47 -12.69
C LEU A 395 -13.00 -17.33 -14.20
N SER A 396 -13.96 -17.82 -15.01
CA SER A 396 -13.97 -17.58 -16.45
C SER A 396 -14.04 -16.09 -16.80
N GLY A 397 -14.92 -15.32 -16.15
CA GLY A 397 -15.04 -13.88 -16.41
C GLY A 397 -13.78 -13.09 -16.02
N MET A 398 -13.11 -13.48 -14.93
CA MET A 398 -11.83 -12.87 -14.55
C MET A 398 -10.70 -13.26 -15.49
N LEU A 399 -10.72 -14.50 -16.01
CA LEU A 399 -9.76 -14.97 -17.03
C LEU A 399 -9.93 -14.19 -18.34
N ASP A 400 -11.18 -14.05 -18.81
CA ASP A 400 -11.49 -13.27 -20.00
C ASP A 400 -11.04 -11.80 -19.86
N ALA A 401 -11.27 -11.20 -18.68
CA ALA A 401 -10.82 -9.85 -18.38
C ALA A 401 -9.29 -9.72 -18.40
N SER A 402 -8.56 -10.68 -17.83
CA SER A 402 -7.09 -10.72 -17.88
C SER A 402 -6.57 -10.84 -19.32
N ILE A 403 -7.16 -11.74 -20.12
CA ILE A 403 -6.81 -11.93 -21.54
C ILE A 403 -7.07 -10.64 -22.35
N ALA A 404 -8.16 -9.95 -22.05
CA ALA A 404 -8.55 -8.70 -22.72
C ALA A 404 -7.78 -7.46 -22.21
N ASP A 405 -6.86 -7.62 -21.26
CA ASP A 405 -6.15 -6.54 -20.58
C ASP A 405 -7.12 -5.49 -19.97
N GLU A 406 -8.24 -5.96 -19.43
CA GLU A 406 -9.22 -5.11 -18.77
C GLU A 406 -8.76 -4.75 -17.35
N LEU A 407 -9.00 -3.50 -16.94
CA LEU A 407 -8.68 -3.04 -15.60
C LEU A 407 -9.57 -3.77 -14.59
N THR A 408 -9.02 -4.62 -13.71
CA THR A 408 -9.79 -5.27 -12.63
C THR A 408 -9.52 -4.64 -11.27
N THR A 409 -10.42 -4.82 -10.32
CA THR A 409 -10.50 -3.97 -9.13
C THR A 409 -11.08 -4.69 -7.93
N PHE A 410 -10.68 -4.21 -6.75
CA PHE A 410 -11.02 -4.75 -5.44
C PHE A 410 -11.65 -3.67 -4.56
N TRP A 411 -12.73 -4.02 -3.86
CA TRP A 411 -13.32 -3.18 -2.81
C TRP A 411 -13.76 -4.01 -1.61
N PHE A 412 -13.36 -3.58 -0.42
CA PHE A 412 -13.91 -4.06 0.84
C PHE A 412 -14.65 -2.92 1.54
N PHE A 413 -15.98 -3.01 1.63
CA PHE A 413 -16.84 -2.07 2.32
C PHE A 413 -16.96 -2.47 3.78
N ALA A 414 -16.30 -1.73 4.67
CA ALA A 414 -16.28 -2.00 6.10
C ALA A 414 -17.56 -1.46 6.77
N ASP A 415 -18.18 -2.28 7.60
CA ASP A 415 -19.39 -1.90 8.36
C ASP A 415 -19.08 -0.89 9.47
N GLN A 416 -17.82 -0.82 9.91
CA GLN A 416 -17.32 0.06 10.96
C GLN A 416 -16.06 0.79 10.51
N PRO A 417 -15.77 2.00 11.04
CA PRO A 417 -14.56 2.72 10.70
C PRO A 417 -13.32 1.88 11.03
N LEU A 418 -12.38 1.76 10.09
CA LEU A 418 -11.14 1.02 10.31
C LEU A 418 -10.08 1.89 11.00
N PHE A 419 -10.13 3.20 10.74
CA PHE A 419 -9.20 4.18 11.26
C PHE A 419 -9.95 5.44 11.71
N ASP A 420 -9.40 6.17 12.68
CA ASP A 420 -9.88 7.49 13.07
C ASP A 420 -9.38 8.59 12.10
N SER A 421 -9.73 9.85 12.38
CA SER A 421 -9.30 10.99 11.56
C SER A 421 -7.79 11.25 11.54
N GLN A 422 -7.03 10.59 12.41
CA GLN A 422 -5.59 10.66 12.54
C GLN A 422 -4.92 9.41 11.92
N GLY A 423 -5.69 8.49 11.35
CA GLY A 423 -5.21 7.23 10.81
C GLY A 423 -4.80 6.22 11.87
N LEU A 424 -5.21 6.43 13.12
CA LEU A 424 -5.01 5.43 14.15
C LEU A 424 -6.07 4.33 13.97
N PRO A 425 -5.66 3.06 14.10
CA PRO A 425 -6.55 1.92 13.94
C PRO A 425 -7.65 1.94 15.02
N LEU A 426 -8.89 1.70 14.60
CA LEU A 426 -10.07 1.55 15.47
C LEU A 426 -10.52 0.10 15.62
N ILE A 427 -9.82 -0.82 14.97
CA ILE A 427 -10.15 -2.24 14.89
C ILE A 427 -9.76 -2.92 16.20
N GLY A 428 -10.74 -3.50 16.90
CA GLY A 428 -10.51 -4.33 18.07
C GLY A 428 -10.08 -5.76 17.71
N SER A 429 -9.77 -6.58 18.72
CA SER A 429 -9.36 -7.98 18.54
C SER A 429 -10.45 -8.88 17.93
N SER A 430 -11.72 -8.46 17.99
CA SER A 430 -12.85 -9.14 17.32
C SER A 430 -12.89 -8.90 15.81
N GLY A 431 -12.07 -7.97 15.33
CA GLY A 431 -12.04 -7.57 13.95
C GLY A 431 -13.22 -6.73 13.47
N VAL A 432 -13.28 -6.52 12.15
CA VAL A 432 -14.35 -5.77 11.47
C VAL A 432 -15.04 -6.64 10.43
N THR A 433 -16.36 -6.46 10.31
CA THR A 433 -17.21 -7.09 9.29
C THR A 433 -17.34 -6.17 8.08
N GLY A 434 -17.66 -6.75 6.93
CA GLY A 434 -17.86 -5.96 5.72
C GLY A 434 -18.26 -6.82 4.53
N SER A 435 -18.44 -6.18 3.39
CA SER A 435 -18.75 -6.82 2.11
C SER A 435 -17.61 -6.62 1.12
N LEU A 436 -17.33 -7.65 0.32
CA LEU A 436 -16.23 -7.65 -0.63
C LEU A 436 -16.75 -7.69 -2.06
N LYS A 437 -16.23 -6.81 -2.92
CA LYS A 437 -16.50 -6.81 -4.36
C LYS A 437 -15.21 -6.90 -5.15
N ILE A 438 -15.21 -7.82 -6.09
CA ILE A 438 -14.14 -7.99 -7.09
C ILE A 438 -14.80 -7.99 -8.47
N GLY A 439 -14.13 -7.37 -9.44
CA GLY A 439 -14.55 -7.42 -10.83
C GLY A 439 -13.81 -6.44 -11.73
N VAL A 440 -14.23 -6.39 -12.99
CA VAL A 440 -13.73 -5.44 -14.00
C VAL A 440 -14.22 -4.03 -13.69
N ALA A 441 -13.36 -3.03 -13.84
CA ALA A 441 -13.67 -1.62 -13.67
C ALA A 441 -14.39 -1.05 -14.91
N GLN A 442 -15.37 -0.18 -14.70
CA GLN A 442 -15.94 0.56 -15.83
C GLN A 442 -14.91 1.54 -16.40
N VAL A 443 -14.55 1.39 -17.67
CA VAL A 443 -13.96 2.50 -18.42
C VAL A 443 -15.10 3.47 -18.69
N PRO A 444 -15.14 4.67 -18.07
CA PRO A 444 -16.09 5.67 -18.55
C PRO A 444 -15.72 5.92 -19.99
N GLU A 445 -16.63 5.59 -20.92
CA GLU A 445 -16.55 6.08 -22.28
C GLU A 445 -16.31 7.59 -22.15
N SER A 446 -15.25 8.09 -22.78
CA SER A 446 -14.98 9.51 -22.80
C SER A 446 -16.13 10.19 -23.54
N THR A 447 -17.20 10.50 -22.82
CA THR A 447 -18.24 11.38 -23.31
C THR A 447 -17.62 12.76 -23.33
N SER A 448 -16.99 13.03 -24.48
CA SER A 448 -16.58 14.34 -24.91
C SER A 448 -17.79 15.28 -24.88
N THR A 449 -18.06 15.95 -23.76
CA THR A 449 -18.53 17.34 -23.72
C THR A 449 -18.66 17.86 -22.29
N ILE A 450 -17.89 18.92 -22.04
CA ILE A 450 -18.09 20.01 -21.09
C ILE A 450 -19.48 20.02 -20.42
N SER A 451 -19.52 19.76 -19.12
CA SER A 451 -20.47 20.39 -18.21
C SER A 451 -19.80 20.60 -16.86
N LEU A 452 -19.28 21.80 -16.72
CA LEU A 452 -18.74 22.38 -15.51
C LEU A 452 -19.93 22.78 -14.62
N PHE A 453 -20.31 21.97 -13.63
CA PHE A 453 -20.90 22.46 -12.38
C PHE A 453 -20.69 21.46 -11.25
N ALA A 454 -20.13 21.98 -10.16
CA ALA A 454 -19.95 21.29 -8.89
C ALA A 454 -21.28 21.12 -8.13
N LEU A 455 -21.28 20.11 -7.25
CA LEU A 455 -22.11 19.97 -6.04
C LEU A 455 -23.64 19.86 -6.22
N GLY A 456 -24.16 18.66 -5.92
CA GLY A 456 -25.45 18.49 -5.27
C GLY A 456 -26.61 18.04 -6.14
N SER A 457 -26.72 16.74 -6.40
CA SER A 457 -28.01 16.03 -6.44
C SER A 457 -27.83 14.52 -6.64
N LEU A 458 -28.02 13.77 -5.54
CA LEU A 458 -28.54 12.40 -5.60
C LEU A 458 -29.99 12.45 -6.09
N GLY A 459 -30.34 11.64 -7.08
CA GLY A 459 -31.74 11.45 -7.48
C GLY A 459 -31.95 10.67 -8.77
N ALA A 460 -31.91 9.33 -8.69
CA ALA A 460 -32.76 8.35 -9.40
C ALA A 460 -32.16 6.94 -9.24
N ILE A 461 -32.56 6.20 -8.21
CA ILE A 461 -33.52 5.06 -8.27
C ILE A 461 -32.94 3.82 -8.99
N SER A 462 -32.36 2.92 -8.19
CA SER A 462 -32.67 1.49 -8.29
C SER A 462 -33.06 1.00 -6.90
N THR A 463 -34.31 0.56 -6.78
CA THR A 463 -34.98 0.14 -5.56
C THR A 463 -34.32 -1.11 -4.96
N PHE A 464 -33.45 -0.96 -3.95
CA PHE A 464 -33.10 -2.09 -3.09
C PHE A 464 -34.24 -2.33 -2.09
N LYS A 465 -34.96 -3.44 -2.26
CA LYS A 465 -35.95 -3.91 -1.27
C LYS A 465 -35.22 -4.26 0.03
N ARG A 466 -35.56 -3.54 1.11
CA ARG A 466 -35.16 -3.87 2.49
C ARG A 466 -35.98 -5.07 2.98
N TYR A 467 -35.31 -6.16 3.33
CA TYR A 467 -35.82 -7.12 4.30
C TYR A 467 -35.18 -6.81 5.66
N LYS A 468 -35.97 -6.32 6.60
CA LYS A 468 -35.59 -6.26 8.02
C LYS A 468 -36.14 -7.51 8.68
N PHE A 469 -35.26 -8.43 9.07
CA PHE A 469 -35.62 -9.42 10.07
C PHE A 469 -35.27 -8.87 11.45
N LYS A 470 -36.23 -9.00 12.35
CA LYS A 470 -36.12 -8.72 13.78
C LYS A 470 -35.78 -10.06 14.43
N ILE A 471 -34.71 -10.11 15.24
CA ILE A 471 -34.52 -11.20 16.19
C ILE A 471 -35.61 -11.09 17.26
#